data_AF-A0A1V5RP77-F1
#
_entry.id   AF-A0A1V5RP77-F1
#
_cell.length_a   1.000
_cell.length_b   1.000
_cell.length_c   1.000
_cell.angle_alpha   90.00
_cell.angle_beta   90.00
_cell.angle_gamma   90.00
#
_symmetry.space_group_name_H-M   'P 1'
#
loop_
_entity.id
_entity.type
_entity.pdbx_description
1 polymer ?
#
loop_
_entity_poly.entity_id
_entity_poly.type
_entity_poly.pdbx_seq_one_letter_code
_entity_poly.pdbx_strand_id
1 'polypeptide(L)'
;MFIFDVVPLTFIPLSQPQLLSYFSPKEAQKGGVVEISLGKRKSLAVIIHCEPVSKRKAAIKQADFSLKPVAKILTPTPIFAPISFQLANFLSHYYFIPLSFSLKTVLPKNLLTLINFLNPPLTDNLELIKSNQSTLENSKLPPRGLNFPTLINLIKKSNKTNAQILILTPTIFHQEYYYHKLKTEVSEMNLVNFSPSWPKKQYCQLYQNLISPKENYLVLGPKSAIFLPWTNLDLVVLMDSNNPVYATTQKLPHYNTLTVSKILANYFHAQLAYFQNY
;
A
#
# COMPACT_ATOMS: atom_id res chain seq x y z
N MET A 1 11.13 28.48 -6.30
CA MET A 1 11.61 27.30 -7.07
C MET A 1 12.03 26.23 -6.08
N PHE A 2 11.61 25.00 -6.33
CA PHE A 2 11.73 23.86 -5.44
C PHE A 2 12.48 22.73 -6.14
N ILE A 3 13.12 21.87 -5.36
CA ILE A 3 13.76 20.64 -5.81
C ILE A 3 12.95 19.49 -5.24
N PHE A 4 12.56 18.58 -6.12
CA PHE A 4 11.87 17.35 -5.75
C PHE A 4 12.83 16.19 -5.94
N ASP A 5 13.03 15.42 -4.88
CA ASP A 5 13.61 14.08 -5.02
C ASP A 5 12.46 13.10 -5.21
N VAL A 6 12.46 12.42 -6.35
CA VAL A 6 11.36 11.58 -6.80
C VAL A 6 11.85 10.17 -7.05
N VAL A 7 10.97 9.20 -6.79
CA VAL A 7 11.20 7.81 -7.18
C VAL A 7 10.29 7.48 -8.38
N PRO A 8 10.86 7.15 -9.55
CA PRO A 8 10.07 6.78 -10.71
C PRO A 8 9.29 5.48 -10.49
N LEU A 9 8.04 5.41 -10.94
CA LEU A 9 7.19 4.21 -10.84
C LEU A 9 7.46 3.24 -12.00
N THR A 10 8.73 2.86 -12.15
CA THR A 10 9.22 1.99 -13.21
C THR A 10 10.34 1.09 -12.68
N PHE A 11 10.72 0.05 -13.42
CA PHE A 11 11.86 -0.75 -13.02
C PHE A 11 13.15 0.01 -13.37
N ILE A 12 13.98 0.28 -12.36
CA ILE A 12 15.33 0.84 -12.49
C ILE A 12 16.27 -0.14 -11.79
N PRO A 13 17.30 -0.69 -12.45
CA PRO A 13 18.23 -1.64 -11.81
C PRO A 13 18.87 -1.07 -10.54
N LEU A 14 19.20 -1.93 -9.57
CA LEU A 14 19.84 -1.50 -8.31
C LEU A 14 21.18 -0.78 -8.50
N SER A 15 21.89 -1.03 -9.61
CA SER A 15 23.12 -0.33 -9.97
C SER A 15 22.90 1.12 -10.37
N GLN A 16 21.65 1.53 -10.59
CA GLN A 16 21.28 2.88 -10.99
C GLN A 16 20.57 3.61 -9.84
N PRO A 17 20.72 4.95 -9.76
CA PRO A 17 20.04 5.75 -8.75
C PRO A 17 18.53 5.55 -8.77
N GLN A 18 17.97 5.14 -7.63
CA GLN A 18 16.53 4.94 -7.45
C GLN A 18 15.80 6.26 -7.18
N LEU A 19 16.51 7.21 -6.58
CA LEU A 19 16.04 8.55 -6.23
C LEU A 19 16.67 9.56 -7.20
N LEU A 20 15.84 10.33 -7.87
CA LEU A 20 16.26 11.29 -8.89
C LEU A 20 15.79 12.70 -8.52
N SER A 21 16.63 13.71 -8.70
CA SER A 21 16.29 15.10 -8.41
C SER A 21 15.81 15.84 -9.67
N TYR A 22 14.71 16.59 -9.53
CA TYR A 22 14.14 17.47 -10.55
C TYR A 22 13.81 18.83 -9.92
N PHE A 23 13.67 19.88 -10.73
CA PHE A 23 13.22 21.19 -10.23
C PHE A 23 11.80 21.52 -10.68
N SER A 24 11.10 22.32 -9.89
CA SER A 24 9.76 22.81 -10.18
C SER A 24 9.58 24.26 -9.71
N PRO A 25 8.88 25.13 -10.46
CA PRO A 25 8.53 26.46 -9.97
C PRO A 25 7.48 26.41 -8.85
N LYS A 26 6.58 25.41 -8.89
CA LYS A 26 5.48 25.22 -7.93
C LYS A 26 5.90 24.26 -6.82
N GLU A 27 5.41 24.51 -5.61
CA GLU A 27 5.58 23.62 -4.46
C GLU A 27 4.68 22.38 -4.57
N ALA A 28 5.11 21.30 -3.92
CA ALA A 28 4.34 20.08 -3.72
C ALA A 28 4.80 19.39 -2.43
N GLN A 29 4.04 18.42 -1.95
CA GLN A 29 4.29 17.68 -0.73
C GLN A 29 4.83 16.28 -1.03
N LYS A 30 5.50 15.69 -0.02
CA LYS A 30 5.86 14.27 -0.03
C LYS A 30 4.61 13.42 -0.27
N GLY A 31 4.74 12.43 -1.16
CA GLY A 31 3.65 11.56 -1.62
C GLY A 31 2.84 12.10 -2.79
N GLY A 32 3.08 13.35 -3.23
CA GLY A 32 2.54 13.88 -4.47
C GLY A 32 3.05 13.12 -5.70
N VAL A 33 2.28 13.15 -6.78
CA VAL A 33 2.60 12.44 -8.03
C VAL A 33 2.95 13.44 -9.12
N VAL A 34 4.04 13.16 -9.83
CA VAL A 34 4.53 13.99 -10.93
C VAL A 34 4.82 13.13 -12.18
N GLU A 35 4.78 13.76 -13.33
CA GLU A 35 5.35 13.24 -14.57
C GLU A 35 6.74 13.84 -14.78
N ILE A 36 7.73 12.98 -15.03
CA ILE A 36 9.12 13.34 -15.26
C ILE A 36 9.63 12.78 -16.59
N SER A 37 10.72 13.35 -17.10
CA SER A 37 11.47 12.79 -18.21
C SER A 37 12.54 11.83 -17.71
N LEU A 38 12.45 10.55 -18.09
CA LEU A 38 13.43 9.51 -17.76
C LEU A 38 14.05 9.00 -19.06
N GLY A 39 15.29 9.42 -19.34
CA GLY A 39 15.89 9.25 -20.66
C GLY A 39 15.09 9.96 -21.75
N LYS A 40 14.61 9.21 -22.74
CA LYS A 40 13.78 9.72 -23.86
C LYS A 40 12.26 9.60 -23.62
N ARG A 41 11.83 8.94 -22.54
CA ARG A 41 10.41 8.69 -22.26
C ARG A 41 9.91 9.49 -21.05
N LYS A 42 8.60 9.65 -20.95
CA LYS A 42 7.93 10.15 -19.75
C LYS A 42 7.66 8.99 -18.79
N SER A 43 7.74 9.26 -17.49
CA SER A 43 7.37 8.31 -16.44
C SER A 43 6.66 9.03 -15.32
N LEU A 44 5.70 8.35 -14.69
CA LEU A 44 5.19 8.78 -13.39
C LEU A 44 6.25 8.57 -12.32
N ALA A 45 6.29 9.46 -11.34
CA ALA A 45 7.14 9.37 -10.17
C ALA A 45 6.41 9.93 -8.95
N VAL A 46 6.82 9.46 -7.77
CA VAL A 46 6.29 9.93 -6.48
C VAL A 46 7.35 10.78 -5.80
N ILE A 47 6.92 11.93 -5.28
CA ILE A 47 7.78 12.83 -4.52
C ILE A 47 8.09 12.20 -3.16
N ILE A 48 9.36 11.98 -2.87
CA ILE A 48 9.84 11.48 -1.56
C ILE A 48 10.30 12.63 -0.68
N HIS A 49 10.89 13.66 -1.28
CA HIS A 49 11.36 14.85 -0.59
C HIS A 49 11.13 16.10 -1.45
N CYS A 50 10.83 17.22 -0.79
CA CYS A 50 10.63 18.51 -1.41
C CYS A 50 11.32 19.59 -0.56
N GLU A 51 12.13 20.42 -1.20
CA GLU A 51 12.76 21.56 -0.51
C GLU A 51 13.00 22.77 -1.44
N PRO A 52 13.05 23.99 -0.87
CA PRO A 52 13.45 25.16 -1.63
C PRO A 52 14.88 25.05 -2.16
N VAL A 53 15.11 25.52 -3.40
CA VAL A 53 16.45 25.50 -4.04
C VAL A 53 17.52 26.17 -3.16
N SER A 54 17.15 27.17 -2.35
CA SER A 54 18.06 27.86 -1.42
C SER A 54 18.81 26.91 -0.50
N LYS A 55 18.20 25.79 -0.09
CA LYS A 55 18.82 24.81 0.83
C LYS A 55 19.87 23.92 0.14
N ARG A 56 19.80 23.73 -1.19
CA ARG A 56 20.68 22.82 -1.95
C ARG A 56 21.59 23.55 -2.96
N LYS A 57 21.68 24.88 -2.91
CA LYS A 57 22.45 25.69 -3.88
C LYS A 57 23.90 25.22 -4.05
N ALA A 58 24.60 24.92 -2.96
CA ALA A 58 25.99 24.48 -3.00
C ALA A 58 26.14 23.12 -3.70
N ALA A 59 25.33 22.13 -3.31
CA ALA A 59 25.37 20.79 -3.90
C ALA A 59 24.98 20.79 -5.39
N ILE A 60 24.03 21.65 -5.81
CA ILE A 60 23.69 21.78 -7.24
C ILE A 60 24.85 22.38 -8.04
N LYS A 61 25.55 23.39 -7.50
CA LYS A 61 26.69 24.01 -8.19
C LYS A 61 27.88 23.07 -8.33
N GLN A 62 28.05 22.14 -7.40
CA GLN A 62 29.12 21.15 -7.41
C GLN A 62 28.77 19.88 -8.21
N ALA A 63 27.52 19.72 -8.65
CA ALA A 63 27.10 18.55 -9.40
C ALA A 63 27.56 18.62 -10.86
N ASP A 64 28.07 17.52 -11.38
CA ASP A 64 28.47 17.37 -12.79
C ASP A 64 27.27 17.20 -13.75
N PHE A 65 26.05 17.50 -13.29
CA PHE A 65 24.82 17.33 -14.05
C PHE A 65 23.87 18.50 -13.86
N SER A 66 23.05 18.74 -14.88
CA SER A 66 21.96 19.71 -14.82
C SER A 66 20.65 19.05 -14.41
N LEU A 67 19.91 19.70 -13.50
CA LEU A 67 18.58 19.27 -13.12
C LEU A 67 17.60 19.51 -14.28
N LYS A 68 16.76 18.51 -14.56
CA LYS A 68 15.64 18.67 -15.51
C LYS A 68 14.41 19.23 -14.79
N PRO A 69 13.54 19.98 -15.49
CA PRO A 69 12.26 20.37 -14.93
C PRO A 69 11.32 19.17 -14.79
N VAL A 70 10.44 19.21 -13.80
CA VAL A 70 9.25 18.35 -13.74
C VAL A 70 8.36 18.66 -14.94
N ALA A 71 7.92 17.63 -15.67
CA ALA A 71 7.09 17.81 -16.86
C ALA A 71 5.65 18.22 -16.52
N LYS A 72 5.06 17.59 -15.50
CA LYS A 72 3.72 17.93 -14.99
C LYS A 72 3.58 17.52 -13.54
N ILE A 73 2.99 18.38 -12.70
CA ILE A 73 2.52 17.97 -11.37
C ILE A 73 1.10 17.44 -11.53
N LEU A 74 0.88 16.17 -11.18
CA LEU A 74 -0.42 15.54 -11.26
C LEU A 74 -1.20 15.69 -9.95
N THR A 75 -0.52 15.50 -8.81
CA THR A 75 -1.07 15.82 -7.49
C THR A 75 -0.03 16.58 -6.66
N PRO A 76 -0.35 17.79 -6.15
CA PRO A 76 0.55 18.50 -5.26
C PRO A 76 0.53 17.92 -3.84
N THR A 77 -0.53 17.22 -3.46
CA THR A 77 -0.73 16.59 -2.15
C THR A 77 -0.62 15.06 -2.23
N PRO A 78 -0.32 14.37 -1.12
CA PRO A 78 -0.28 12.91 -1.07
C PRO A 78 -1.65 12.29 -1.32
N ILE A 79 -1.67 11.18 -2.06
CA ILE A 79 -2.86 10.35 -2.32
C ILE A 79 -2.66 8.89 -1.90
N PHE A 80 -1.60 8.62 -1.15
CA PHE A 80 -1.21 7.28 -0.72
C PHE A 80 -1.17 7.22 0.80
N ALA A 81 -1.59 6.09 1.36
CA ALA A 81 -1.45 5.84 2.78
C ALA A 81 0.05 5.70 3.15
N PRO A 82 0.49 6.18 4.32
CA PRO A 82 1.87 6.05 4.80
C PRO A 82 2.43 4.61 4.73
N ILE A 83 1.58 3.60 5.02
CA ILE A 83 1.94 2.18 4.94
C ILE A 83 2.46 1.79 3.55
N SER A 84 1.97 2.41 2.47
CA SER A 84 2.39 2.07 1.11
C SER A 84 3.89 2.31 0.91
N PHE A 85 4.43 3.41 1.46
CA PHE A 85 5.86 3.69 1.43
C PHE A 85 6.66 2.76 2.33
N GLN A 86 6.12 2.41 3.49
CA GLN A 86 6.77 1.50 4.44
C GLN A 86 6.88 0.08 3.88
N LEU A 87 5.83 -0.43 3.25
CA LEU A 87 5.86 -1.71 2.56
C LEU A 87 6.82 -1.68 1.37
N ALA A 88 6.84 -0.59 0.59
CA ALA A 88 7.78 -0.48 -0.53
C ALA A 88 9.24 -0.47 -0.05
N ASN A 89 9.54 0.24 1.04
CA ASN A 89 10.85 0.21 1.68
C ASN A 89 11.18 -1.19 2.21
N PHE A 90 10.25 -1.85 2.91
CA PHE A 90 10.44 -3.22 3.40
C PHE A 90 10.75 -4.17 2.25
N LEU A 91 9.96 -4.15 1.18
CA LEU A 91 10.20 -4.96 -0.01
C LEU A 91 11.58 -4.71 -0.60
N SER A 92 11.98 -3.44 -0.67
CA SER A 92 13.28 -3.07 -1.23
C SER A 92 14.45 -3.60 -0.43
N HIS A 93 14.42 -3.46 0.90
CA HIS A 93 15.52 -3.88 1.78
C HIS A 93 15.53 -5.39 2.03
N TYR A 94 14.36 -5.99 2.27
CA TYR A 94 14.28 -7.40 2.67
C TYR A 94 14.46 -8.36 1.49
N TYR A 95 13.86 -8.03 0.33
CA TYR A 95 13.91 -8.88 -0.86
C TYR A 95 14.88 -8.36 -1.93
N PHE A 96 15.68 -7.32 -1.63
CA PHE A 96 16.62 -6.71 -2.57
C PHE A 96 15.96 -6.31 -3.90
N ILE A 97 14.75 -5.75 -3.83
CA ILE A 97 14.01 -5.24 -4.99
C ILE A 97 14.34 -3.75 -5.17
N PRO A 98 14.53 -3.23 -6.39
CA PRO A 98 14.67 -1.79 -6.59
C PRO A 98 13.49 -1.00 -6.03
N LEU A 99 13.75 0.05 -5.25
CA LEU A 99 12.72 0.88 -4.61
C LEU A 99 11.70 1.42 -5.62
N SER A 100 12.16 1.77 -6.83
CA SER A 100 11.33 2.23 -7.94
C SER A 100 10.27 1.19 -8.34
N PHE A 101 10.67 -0.09 -8.32
CA PHE A 101 9.81 -1.22 -8.64
C PHE A 101 8.96 -1.67 -7.45
N SER A 102 9.50 -1.58 -6.23
CA SER A 102 8.73 -1.81 -4.99
C SER A 102 7.56 -0.83 -4.87
N LEU A 103 7.79 0.47 -5.09
CA LEU A 103 6.70 1.46 -5.13
C LEU A 103 5.72 1.16 -6.27
N LYS A 104 6.19 0.85 -7.48
CA LYS A 104 5.30 0.43 -8.58
C LYS A 104 4.44 -0.78 -8.22
N THR A 105 4.95 -1.70 -7.39
CA THR A 105 4.24 -2.91 -6.96
C THR A 105 3.17 -2.61 -5.92
N VAL A 106 3.51 -1.80 -4.91
CA VAL A 106 2.62 -1.47 -3.80
C VAL A 106 1.54 -0.48 -4.23
N LEU A 107 1.88 0.47 -5.12
CA LEU A 107 0.95 1.52 -5.52
C LEU A 107 -0.07 1.04 -6.57
N PRO A 108 -1.23 1.72 -6.66
CA PRO A 108 -2.27 1.41 -7.63
C PRO A 108 -1.78 1.34 -9.07
N LYS A 109 -2.08 0.23 -9.76
CA LYS A 109 -1.72 0.05 -11.19
C LYS A 109 -2.31 1.13 -12.10
N ASN A 110 -3.56 1.54 -11.83
CA ASN A 110 -4.29 2.52 -12.63
C ASN A 110 -4.19 3.94 -12.01
N LEU A 111 -2.98 4.37 -11.67
CA LEU A 111 -2.74 5.59 -10.90
C LEU A 111 -3.36 6.86 -11.51
N LEU A 112 -3.28 7.04 -12.84
CA LEU A 112 -3.88 8.20 -13.51
C LEU A 112 -5.42 8.23 -13.36
N THR A 113 -6.07 7.07 -13.46
CA THR A 113 -7.52 6.97 -13.26
C THR A 113 -7.89 7.29 -11.82
N LEU A 114 -7.08 6.82 -10.86
CA LEU A 114 -7.26 7.13 -9.45
C LEU A 114 -7.10 8.63 -9.16
N ILE A 115 -6.05 9.26 -9.70
CA ILE A 115 -5.81 10.70 -9.55
C ILE A 115 -7.03 11.49 -10.05
N ASN A 116 -7.54 11.15 -11.23
CA ASN A 116 -8.72 11.82 -11.78
C ASN A 116 -9.98 11.58 -10.94
N PHE A 117 -10.13 10.40 -10.35
CA PHE A 117 -11.26 10.05 -9.50
C PHE A 117 -11.22 10.80 -8.15
N LEU A 118 -10.02 10.96 -7.58
CA LEU A 118 -9.80 11.65 -6.31
C LEU A 118 -9.69 13.17 -6.46
N ASN A 119 -9.97 13.76 -7.61
CA ASN A 119 -9.93 15.23 -7.76
C ASN A 119 -11.33 15.82 -7.51
N PRO A 120 -11.52 16.67 -6.48
CA PRO A 120 -10.50 17.29 -5.61
C PRO A 120 -9.93 16.37 -4.52
N PRO A 121 -8.64 16.51 -4.17
CA PRO A 121 -7.93 15.60 -3.26
C PRO A 121 -8.60 15.52 -1.89
N LEU A 122 -8.52 14.34 -1.26
CA LEU A 122 -9.03 14.07 0.09
C LEU A 122 -8.50 15.14 1.06
N THR A 123 -9.40 15.95 1.60
CA THR A 123 -9.11 17.10 2.47
C THR A 123 -8.73 16.72 3.90
N ASP A 124 -8.90 15.47 4.31
CA ASP A 124 -8.75 15.05 5.71
C ASP A 124 -7.51 14.20 5.96
N ASN A 125 -6.49 14.82 6.57
CA ASN A 125 -5.54 14.26 7.52
C ASN A 125 -4.89 12.89 7.21
N LEU A 126 -4.15 12.79 6.10
CA LEU A 126 -3.14 11.71 5.94
C LEU A 126 -1.95 11.85 6.92
N GLU A 127 -1.82 12.99 7.61
CA GLU A 127 -0.75 13.28 8.57
C GLU A 127 -0.92 12.60 9.95
N LEU A 128 -2.09 12.04 10.27
CA LEU A 128 -2.41 11.56 11.62
C LEU A 128 -1.96 10.13 11.97
N ILE A 129 -1.30 9.40 11.06
CA ILE A 129 -0.74 8.08 11.41
C ILE A 129 0.62 8.29 12.10
N LYS A 130 0.58 8.79 13.34
CA LYS A 130 1.74 8.83 14.23
C LYS A 130 2.17 7.39 14.51
N SER A 131 3.38 7.07 14.08
CA SER A 131 4.08 5.84 14.43
C SER A 131 4.30 5.79 15.94
N ASN A 132 3.37 5.17 16.67
CA ASN A 132 3.64 4.79 18.05
C ASN A 132 4.56 3.57 18.01
N GLN A 133 5.85 3.85 18.21
CA GLN A 133 6.86 2.86 18.57
C GLN A 133 6.59 2.40 20.00
N SER A 134 6.12 1.17 20.16
CA SER A 134 6.28 0.42 21.40
C SER A 134 6.08 -1.08 21.17
N THR A 135 7.14 -1.81 21.52
CA THR A 135 7.26 -3.21 21.94
C THR A 135 6.51 -4.32 21.21
N LEU A 136 7.32 -5.22 20.62
CA LEU A 136 6.95 -6.56 20.15
C LEU A 136 6.26 -7.36 21.25
N GLU A 137 4.93 -7.38 21.25
CA GLU A 137 4.20 -8.52 21.78
C GLU A 137 3.84 -9.44 20.62
N ASN A 138 4.60 -10.52 20.50
CA ASN A 138 4.25 -11.67 19.70
C ASN A 138 2.86 -12.14 20.14
N SER A 139 1.80 -11.76 19.42
CA SER A 139 0.50 -12.41 19.55
C SER A 139 0.65 -13.83 18.99
N LYS A 140 1.15 -14.73 19.84
CA LYS A 140 1.08 -16.17 19.65
C LYS A 140 -0.41 -16.54 19.71
N LEU A 141 -1.09 -16.55 18.56
CA LEU A 141 -2.31 -17.33 18.43
C LEU A 141 -1.95 -18.82 18.22
N PRO A 142 -2.78 -19.73 18.74
CA PRO A 142 -2.39 -21.11 18.99
C PRO A 142 -2.08 -21.87 17.70
N PRO A 143 -1.24 -22.92 17.77
CA PRO A 143 -0.75 -23.70 16.64
C PRO A 143 -1.80 -24.60 15.97
N ARG A 144 -3.11 -24.36 16.21
CA ARG A 144 -4.21 -25.18 15.68
C ARG A 144 -5.14 -24.31 14.85
N GLY A 145 -5.43 -24.80 13.64
CA GLY A 145 -6.28 -24.14 12.65
C GLY A 145 -7.52 -23.53 13.28
N LEU A 146 -7.68 -22.22 13.13
CA LEU A 146 -8.91 -21.53 13.49
C LEU A 146 -10.06 -22.14 12.68
N ASN A 147 -11.15 -22.49 13.35
CA ASN A 147 -12.39 -22.89 12.68
C ASN A 147 -13.24 -21.65 12.36
N PHE A 148 -14.25 -21.81 11.50
CA PHE A 148 -15.08 -20.68 11.06
C PHE A 148 -15.76 -19.91 12.21
N PRO A 149 -16.33 -20.55 13.25
CA PRO A 149 -16.86 -19.82 14.41
C PRO A 149 -15.82 -18.96 15.13
N THR A 150 -14.58 -19.43 15.25
CA THR A 150 -13.50 -18.63 15.87
C THR A 150 -13.13 -17.43 15.00
N LEU A 151 -13.13 -17.60 13.67
CA LEU A 151 -12.93 -16.48 12.73
C LEU A 151 -14.02 -15.41 12.91
N ILE A 152 -15.29 -15.79 13.01
CA ILE A 152 -16.39 -14.86 13.28
C ILE A 152 -16.18 -14.12 14.61
N ASN A 153 -15.82 -14.84 15.67
CA ASN A 153 -15.56 -14.22 16.97
C ASN A 153 -14.39 -13.23 16.92
N LEU A 154 -13.32 -13.54 16.16
CA LEU A 154 -12.19 -12.61 15.97
C LEU A 154 -12.62 -11.35 15.21
N ILE A 155 -13.40 -11.51 14.15
CA ILE A 155 -13.94 -10.37 13.38
C ILE A 155 -14.83 -9.51 14.27
N LYS A 156 -15.77 -10.11 15.02
CA LYS A 156 -16.70 -9.40 15.90
C LYS A 156 -16.04 -8.74 17.10
N LYS A 157 -14.85 -9.19 17.51
CA LYS A 157 -14.08 -8.58 18.60
C LYS A 157 -13.41 -7.26 18.19
N SER A 158 -13.30 -6.97 16.88
CA SER A 158 -12.78 -5.71 16.37
C SER A 158 -13.74 -4.56 16.71
N ASN A 159 -13.43 -3.84 17.78
CA ASN A 159 -14.27 -2.77 18.31
C ASN A 159 -13.79 -1.36 17.90
N LYS A 160 -12.75 -1.26 17.04
CA LYS A 160 -12.27 0.04 16.56
C LYS A 160 -13.33 0.70 15.68
N THR A 161 -13.56 2.00 15.85
CA THR A 161 -14.34 2.80 14.91
C THR A 161 -13.61 2.90 13.59
N ASN A 162 -14.33 2.73 12.48
CA ASN A 162 -13.77 2.70 11.13
C ASN A 162 -12.65 1.64 10.96
N ALA A 163 -12.80 0.50 11.65
CA ALA A 163 -11.87 -0.62 11.59
C ALA A 163 -11.77 -1.20 10.19
N GLN A 164 -10.58 -1.65 9.83
CA GLN A 164 -10.34 -2.37 8.59
C GLN A 164 -9.84 -3.77 8.92
N ILE A 165 -10.43 -4.78 8.30
CA ILE A 165 -10.03 -6.17 8.43
C ILE A 165 -9.70 -6.72 7.06
N LEU A 166 -8.58 -7.42 6.96
CA LEU A 166 -8.13 -8.06 5.73
C LEU A 166 -8.15 -9.57 5.89
N ILE A 167 -8.87 -10.27 5.00
CA ILE A 167 -8.81 -11.72 4.87
C ILE A 167 -8.19 -12.06 3.51
N LEU A 168 -6.99 -12.65 3.55
CA LEU A 168 -6.29 -13.10 2.36
C LEU A 168 -6.65 -14.55 2.06
N THR A 169 -7.01 -14.83 0.82
CA THR A 169 -7.38 -16.17 0.36
C THR A 169 -6.41 -16.70 -0.71
N PRO A 170 -6.21 -18.03 -0.79
CA PRO A 170 -5.28 -18.62 -1.74
C PRO A 170 -5.84 -18.67 -3.16
N THR A 171 -7.15 -18.85 -3.31
CA THR A 171 -7.83 -18.96 -4.61
C THR A 171 -9.16 -18.21 -4.63
N ILE A 172 -9.63 -17.88 -5.84
CA ILE A 172 -10.91 -17.20 -6.08
C ILE A 172 -12.08 -18.04 -5.54
N PHE A 173 -12.05 -19.36 -5.69
CA PHE A 173 -13.10 -20.25 -5.16
C PHE A 173 -13.17 -20.22 -3.62
N HIS A 174 -12.02 -20.22 -2.94
CA HIS A 174 -11.98 -20.05 -1.48
C HIS A 174 -12.56 -18.69 -1.08
N GLN A 175 -12.19 -17.64 -1.82
CA GLN A 175 -12.71 -16.29 -1.59
C GLN A 175 -14.24 -16.24 -1.67
N GLU A 176 -14.81 -16.78 -2.75
CA GLU A 176 -16.26 -16.76 -2.98
C GLU A 176 -17.01 -17.55 -1.91
N TYR A 177 -16.50 -18.74 -1.56
CA TYR A 177 -17.08 -19.57 -0.51
C TYR A 177 -17.17 -18.83 0.84
N TYR A 178 -16.07 -18.21 1.28
CA TYR A 178 -16.06 -17.50 2.56
C TYR A 178 -16.81 -16.17 2.50
N TYR A 179 -16.83 -15.49 1.36
CA TYR A 179 -17.64 -14.28 1.19
C TYR A 179 -19.13 -14.57 1.45
N HIS A 180 -19.68 -15.64 0.87
CA HIS A 180 -21.07 -16.02 1.11
C HIS A 180 -21.35 -16.40 2.57
N LYS A 181 -20.44 -17.12 3.22
CA LYS A 181 -20.58 -17.48 4.65
C LYS A 181 -20.46 -16.28 5.58
N LEU A 182 -19.58 -15.32 5.27
CA LEU A 182 -19.39 -14.13 6.10
C LEU A 182 -20.53 -13.13 5.93
N LYS A 183 -21.11 -13.05 4.74
CA LYS A 183 -22.23 -12.14 4.43
C LYS A 183 -23.43 -12.36 5.35
N THR A 184 -23.67 -13.58 5.81
CA THR A 184 -24.76 -13.90 6.74
C THR A 184 -24.41 -13.61 8.21
N GLU A 185 -23.13 -13.60 8.56
CA GLU A 185 -22.66 -13.58 9.94
C GLU A 185 -22.14 -12.21 10.41
N VAL A 186 -21.73 -11.35 9.48
CA VAL A 186 -21.04 -10.06 9.74
C VAL A 186 -21.75 -8.92 9.00
N SER A 187 -22.97 -8.61 9.43
CA SER A 187 -23.83 -7.57 8.82
C SER A 187 -23.43 -6.14 9.19
N GLU A 188 -22.69 -5.98 10.29
CA GLU A 188 -22.27 -4.72 10.88
C GLU A 188 -21.04 -4.09 10.19
N MET A 189 -20.42 -4.80 9.26
CA MET A 189 -19.26 -4.33 8.49
C MET A 189 -19.58 -4.30 7.00
N ASN A 190 -18.98 -3.36 6.27
CA ASN A 190 -19.01 -3.35 4.83
C ASN A 190 -18.10 -4.47 4.28
N LEU A 191 -18.73 -5.60 3.90
CA LEU A 191 -18.05 -6.78 3.36
C LEU A 191 -17.72 -6.59 1.87
N VAL A 192 -16.43 -6.66 1.54
CA VAL A 192 -15.89 -6.40 0.19
C VAL A 192 -15.21 -7.65 -0.35
N ASN A 193 -15.69 -8.15 -1.50
CA ASN A 193 -15.10 -9.30 -2.21
C ASN A 193 -14.06 -8.85 -3.27
N PHE A 194 -12.95 -8.26 -2.83
CA PHE A 194 -12.00 -7.58 -3.71
C PHE A 194 -11.39 -8.49 -4.79
N SER A 195 -11.35 -7.99 -6.03
CA SER A 195 -10.63 -8.62 -7.14
C SER A 195 -9.74 -7.62 -7.88
N PRO A 196 -8.48 -8.00 -8.22
CA PRO A 196 -7.58 -7.18 -9.03
C PRO A 196 -8.10 -6.90 -10.45
N SER A 197 -9.07 -7.68 -10.91
CA SER A 197 -9.70 -7.55 -12.23
C SER A 197 -10.92 -6.65 -12.24
N TRP A 198 -11.28 -6.02 -11.11
CA TRP A 198 -12.42 -5.12 -11.04
C TRP A 198 -12.31 -3.93 -12.00
N PRO A 199 -13.46 -3.39 -12.46
CA PRO A 199 -13.52 -2.11 -13.14
C PRO A 199 -12.79 -1.01 -12.35
N LYS A 200 -12.07 -0.14 -13.07
CA LYS A 200 -11.24 0.92 -12.48
C LYS A 200 -12.01 1.79 -11.49
N LYS A 201 -13.28 2.12 -11.78
CA LYS A 201 -14.14 2.92 -10.91
C LYS A 201 -14.39 2.25 -9.56
N GLN A 202 -14.68 0.94 -9.55
CA GLN A 202 -14.90 0.18 -8.32
C GLN A 202 -13.63 0.12 -7.47
N TYR A 203 -12.47 -0.09 -8.10
CA TYR A 203 -11.17 -0.02 -7.43
C TYR A 203 -10.95 1.36 -6.80
N CYS A 204 -11.20 2.45 -7.54
CA CYS A 204 -11.00 3.81 -7.04
C CYS A 204 -11.95 4.13 -5.86
N GLN A 205 -13.20 3.66 -5.92
CA GLN A 205 -14.15 3.80 -4.81
C GLN A 205 -13.65 3.07 -3.56
N LEU A 206 -13.25 1.80 -3.69
CA LEU A 206 -12.69 1.05 -2.56
C LEU A 206 -11.43 1.73 -2.00
N TYR A 207 -10.55 2.21 -2.88
CA TYR A 207 -9.34 2.92 -2.50
C TYR A 207 -9.65 4.18 -1.69
N GLN A 208 -10.62 4.99 -2.14
CA GLN A 208 -11.07 6.18 -1.41
C GLN A 208 -11.66 5.82 -0.04
N ASN A 209 -12.51 4.80 0.00
CA ASN A 209 -13.15 4.32 1.22
C ASN A 209 -12.15 3.77 2.24
N LEU A 210 -11.04 3.17 1.80
CA LEU A 210 -10.00 2.66 2.69
C LEU A 210 -9.03 3.76 3.18
N ILE A 211 -8.82 4.82 2.39
CA ILE A 211 -8.01 5.95 2.87
C ILE A 211 -8.77 6.80 3.90
N SER A 212 -10.06 7.04 3.67
CA SER A 212 -10.90 7.84 4.55
C SER A 212 -12.17 7.06 4.93
N PRO A 213 -12.04 6.00 5.75
CA PRO A 213 -13.16 5.15 6.10
C PRO A 213 -14.17 5.89 6.96
N LYS A 214 -15.46 5.75 6.61
CA LYS A 214 -16.61 6.26 7.37
C LYS A 214 -17.38 5.17 8.10
N GLU A 215 -16.97 3.93 7.90
CA GLU A 215 -17.59 2.72 8.41
C GLU A 215 -16.50 1.63 8.53
N ASN A 216 -16.84 0.51 9.16
CA ASN A 216 -15.94 -0.63 9.26
C ASN A 216 -15.92 -1.42 7.95
N TYR A 217 -14.74 -1.82 7.50
CA TYR A 217 -14.55 -2.58 6.27
C TYR A 217 -13.96 -3.96 6.55
N LEU A 218 -14.59 -5.00 5.99
CA LEU A 218 -14.05 -6.36 5.95
C LEU A 218 -13.76 -6.71 4.51
N VAL A 219 -12.48 -6.73 4.13
CA VAL A 219 -12.06 -6.99 2.76
C VAL A 219 -11.51 -8.40 2.62
N LEU A 220 -12.17 -9.20 1.79
CA LEU A 220 -11.68 -10.49 1.34
C LEU A 220 -11.00 -10.30 -0.01
N GLY A 221 -9.82 -10.87 -0.20
CA GLY A 221 -9.12 -10.75 -1.48
C GLY A 221 -7.95 -11.69 -1.66
N PRO A 222 -7.40 -11.78 -2.88
CA PRO A 222 -6.17 -12.52 -3.13
C PRO A 222 -4.98 -11.80 -2.49
N LYS A 223 -3.80 -12.43 -2.51
CA LYS A 223 -2.55 -11.89 -1.94
C LYS A 223 -2.19 -10.44 -2.32
N SER A 224 -2.65 -9.92 -3.45
CA SER A 224 -2.41 -8.52 -3.84
C SER A 224 -3.21 -7.50 -3.02
N ALA A 225 -4.27 -7.94 -2.32
CA ALA A 225 -5.06 -7.09 -1.42
C ALA A 225 -4.22 -6.56 -0.24
N ILE A 226 -3.08 -7.20 0.08
CA ILE A 226 -2.12 -6.71 1.07
C ILE A 226 -1.64 -5.28 0.79
N PHE A 227 -1.66 -4.86 -0.48
CA PHE A 227 -1.20 -3.53 -0.93
C PHE A 227 -2.33 -2.51 -1.11
N LEU A 228 -3.55 -2.81 -0.67
CA LEU A 228 -4.60 -1.79 -0.56
C LEU A 228 -4.19 -0.69 0.44
N PRO A 229 -4.76 0.52 0.35
CA PRO A 229 -4.28 1.69 1.11
C PRO A 229 -4.84 1.70 2.54
N TRP A 230 -4.45 0.71 3.35
CA TRP A 230 -4.89 0.57 4.73
C TRP A 230 -4.52 1.81 5.56
N THR A 231 -5.41 2.21 6.45
CA THR A 231 -5.20 3.36 7.37
C THR A 231 -5.56 3.03 8.81
N ASN A 232 -6.42 2.03 9.05
CA ASN A 232 -6.87 1.63 10.38
C ASN A 232 -7.09 0.11 10.46
N LEU A 233 -6.06 -0.66 10.11
CA LEU A 233 -6.13 -2.12 10.09
C LEU A 233 -6.15 -2.68 11.52
N ASP A 234 -7.10 -3.57 11.83
CA ASP A 234 -7.24 -4.18 13.16
C ASP A 234 -6.95 -5.69 13.15
N LEU A 235 -7.26 -6.36 12.04
CA LEU A 235 -7.05 -7.80 11.89
C LEU A 235 -6.60 -8.15 10.48
N VAL A 236 -5.60 -9.02 10.39
CA VAL A 236 -5.16 -9.68 9.16
C VAL A 236 -5.31 -11.19 9.33
N VAL A 237 -6.03 -11.83 8.42
CA VAL A 237 -6.23 -13.28 8.40
C VAL A 237 -5.63 -13.85 7.13
N LEU A 238 -4.82 -14.90 7.24
CA LEU A 238 -4.38 -15.70 6.09
C LEU A 238 -5.09 -17.06 6.10
N MET A 239 -5.92 -17.28 5.08
CA MET A 239 -6.61 -18.54 4.86
C MET A 239 -5.70 -19.55 4.19
N ASP A 240 -5.62 -20.78 4.70
CA ASP A 240 -4.72 -21.83 4.19
C ASP A 240 -3.27 -21.32 4.08
N SER A 241 -2.73 -20.84 5.20
CA SER A 241 -1.43 -20.18 5.26
C SER A 241 -0.24 -21.01 4.77
N ASN A 242 -0.36 -22.34 4.71
CA ASN A 242 0.66 -23.24 4.16
C ASN A 242 0.63 -23.31 2.63
N ASN A 243 -0.35 -22.67 1.98
CA ASN A 243 -0.51 -22.73 0.54
C ASN A 243 0.68 -22.05 -0.18
N PRO A 244 1.37 -22.75 -1.10
CA PRO A 244 2.53 -22.19 -1.81
C PRO A 244 2.19 -20.97 -2.68
N VAL A 245 0.91 -20.72 -3.01
CA VAL A 245 0.48 -19.54 -3.79
C VAL A 245 0.85 -18.22 -3.09
N TYR A 246 1.00 -18.22 -1.76
CA TYR A 246 1.45 -17.04 -1.01
C TYR A 246 2.93 -16.70 -1.23
N ALA A 247 3.73 -17.62 -1.77
CA ALA A 247 5.06 -17.29 -2.30
C ALA A 247 4.93 -16.84 -3.77
N THR A 248 5.29 -15.60 -4.06
CA THR A 248 5.27 -15.08 -5.43
C THR A 248 6.55 -15.46 -6.16
N THR A 249 6.60 -16.66 -6.74
CA THR A 249 7.80 -17.18 -7.42
C THR A 249 7.82 -16.98 -8.93
N GLN A 250 6.66 -16.79 -9.56
CA GLN A 250 6.55 -16.76 -11.02
C GLN A 250 6.76 -15.37 -11.66
N LYS A 251 6.53 -14.29 -10.90
CA LYS A 251 6.62 -12.91 -11.40
C LYS A 251 7.32 -12.04 -10.38
N LEU A 252 8.16 -11.12 -10.86
CA LEU A 252 8.74 -10.11 -10.00
C LEU A 252 7.65 -9.12 -9.51
N PRO A 253 7.77 -8.61 -8.27
CA PRO A 253 8.80 -8.98 -7.30
C PRO A 253 8.54 -10.33 -6.63
N HIS A 254 9.62 -11.05 -6.32
CA HIS A 254 9.52 -12.27 -5.54
C HIS A 254 9.39 -11.95 -4.06
N TYR A 255 8.16 -11.99 -3.54
CA TYR A 255 7.88 -11.78 -2.13
C TYR A 255 6.98 -12.88 -1.57
N ASN A 256 7.12 -13.14 -0.28
CA ASN A 256 6.25 -14.03 0.47
C ASN A 256 5.18 -13.21 1.21
N THR A 257 3.92 -13.46 0.89
CA THR A 257 2.78 -12.75 1.47
C THR A 257 2.69 -12.92 2.98
N LEU A 258 3.03 -14.08 3.56
CA LEU A 258 3.04 -14.28 5.02
C LEU A 258 4.00 -13.30 5.70
N THR A 259 5.17 -13.08 5.09
CA THR A 259 6.17 -12.16 5.63
C THR A 259 5.67 -10.71 5.53
N VAL A 260 5.11 -10.32 4.38
CA VAL A 260 4.54 -8.98 4.19
C VAL A 260 3.34 -8.76 5.14
N SER A 261 2.51 -9.77 5.37
CA SER A 261 1.40 -9.70 6.34
C SER A 261 1.86 -9.48 7.77
N LYS A 262 2.98 -10.09 8.19
CA LYS A 262 3.58 -9.81 9.51
C LYS A 262 4.00 -8.34 9.62
N ILE A 263 4.67 -7.81 8.61
CA ILE A 263 5.09 -6.40 8.60
C ILE A 263 3.88 -5.46 8.58
N LEU A 264 2.87 -5.77 7.78
CA LEU A 264 1.63 -5.00 7.71
C LEU A 264 0.93 -4.98 9.08
N ALA A 265 0.75 -6.15 9.70
CA ALA A 265 0.11 -6.27 11.00
C ALA A 265 0.89 -5.51 12.08
N ASN A 266 2.22 -5.65 12.11
CA ASN A 266 3.08 -4.93 13.04
C ASN A 266 3.00 -3.41 12.87
N TYR A 267 2.90 -2.90 11.64
CA TYR A 267 2.79 -1.46 11.41
C TYR A 267 1.51 -0.86 12.02
N PHE A 268 0.41 -1.60 11.97
CA PHE A 268 -0.88 -1.15 12.49
C PHE A 268 -1.17 -1.62 13.93
N HIS A 269 -0.27 -2.40 14.54
CA HIS A 269 -0.56 -3.14 15.77
C HIS A 269 -1.84 -3.98 15.64
N ALA A 270 -2.06 -4.53 14.46
CA ALA A 270 -3.20 -5.37 14.13
C ALA A 270 -2.94 -6.81 14.58
N GLN A 271 -4.00 -7.52 14.95
CA GLN A 271 -3.92 -8.95 15.21
C GLN A 271 -3.62 -9.69 13.90
N LEU A 272 -2.75 -10.70 13.95
CA LEU A 272 -2.47 -11.59 12.82
C LEU A 272 -2.96 -13.00 13.14
N ALA A 273 -3.79 -13.55 12.28
CA ALA A 273 -4.38 -14.86 12.43
C ALA A 273 -4.10 -15.76 11.23
N TYR A 274 -3.80 -17.03 11.49
CA TYR A 274 -3.62 -18.06 10.48
C TYR A 274 -4.77 -19.05 10.56
N PHE A 275 -5.50 -19.18 9.47
CA PHE A 275 -6.66 -20.06 9.38
C PHE A 275 -6.29 -21.28 8.53
N GLN A 276 -6.60 -22.48 9.01
CA GLN A 276 -6.37 -23.74 8.31
C GLN A 276 -7.62 -24.59 8.47
N ASN A 277 -8.18 -25.05 7.34
CA ASN A 277 -9.19 -26.12 7.37
C ASN A 277 -8.43 -27.44 7.49
N TYR A 278 -8.72 -28.21 8.53
CA TYR A 278 -8.46 -29.65 8.55
C TYR A 278 -9.70 -30.38 8.06
#